data_AF-A0AAD9E6Z4-F1
#
_entry.id   AF-A0AAD9E6Z4-F1
#
_cell.length_a   1.000
_cell.length_b   1.000
_cell.length_c   1.000
_cell.angle_alpha   90.00
_cell.angle_beta   90.00
_cell.angle_gamma   90.00
#
_symmetry.space_group_name_H-M   'P 1'
#
loop_
_entity.id
_entity.type
_entity.pdbx_description
1 polymer ?
#
loop_
_entity_poly.entity_id
_entity_poly.type
_entity_poly.pdbx_seq_one_letter_code
_entity_poly.pdbx_strand_id
1 'polypeptide(L)'
;MTPRGKREMRRIPFLARLRNLTLRDLWRLTDEGEVFDTVLFLNDVVFTAEDVLALLDTNGGLYAAACSLDFSEPPSYYDTFALRDSAGQAHLMQTWPYFRSAASRAAMMAYADAVPVRSCWNGIVAMPAAPFLASEASGRRLRFRAVADSLAEEKHLEGSECCLIHVDNPLTEHLGVWLNPRVRVGYDGDAYRWANPTEGSWVSVWRVIVGKWEGRLRRLLTSDGVKEWVVRKRVREWEVEGEGRSEKGVDCLINEGQVLVYNGWAHV
;
A
#
# COMPACT_ATOMS: atom_id res chain seq x y z
N MET A 1 -5.66 15.49 22.72
CA MET A 1 -6.57 16.48 22.09
C MET A 1 -5.92 16.88 20.79
N THR A 2 -6.67 16.96 19.68
CA THR A 2 -6.13 17.40 18.40
C THR A 2 -5.80 18.89 18.43
N PRO A 3 -5.01 19.43 17.49
CA PRO A 3 -4.77 20.88 17.37
C PRO A 3 -6.06 21.70 17.26
N ARG A 4 -7.19 21.05 16.91
CA ARG A 4 -8.54 21.63 16.85
C ARG A 4 -9.26 21.69 18.21
N GLY A 5 -8.60 21.32 19.30
CA GLY A 5 -9.19 21.29 20.64
C GLY A 5 -10.23 20.18 20.86
N LYS A 6 -10.32 19.20 19.96
CA LYS A 6 -11.29 18.09 20.04
C LYS A 6 -10.62 16.79 20.48
N ARG A 7 -11.38 15.91 21.14
CA ARG A 7 -10.97 14.52 21.38
C ARG A 7 -11.43 13.69 20.18
N GLU A 8 -10.50 13.33 19.31
CA GLU A 8 -10.78 12.61 18.07
C GLU A 8 -9.90 11.36 18.03
N MET A 9 -10.45 10.27 17.48
CA MET A 9 -9.75 8.99 17.42
C MET A 9 -8.78 8.98 16.23
N ARG A 10 -7.56 8.48 16.44
CA ARG A 10 -6.61 8.24 15.33
C ARG A 10 -7.21 7.26 14.32
N ARG A 11 -7.11 7.60 13.03
CA ARG A 11 -7.70 6.83 11.93
C ARG A 11 -7.04 5.46 11.76
N ILE A 12 -5.72 5.41 11.67
CA ILE A 12 -4.99 4.18 11.32
C ILE A 12 -5.15 3.08 12.39
N PRO A 13 -5.02 3.34 13.70
CA PRO A 13 -5.28 2.32 14.71
C PRO A 13 -6.70 1.74 14.62
N PHE A 14 -7.69 2.55 14.25
CA PHE A 14 -9.05 2.08 14.03
C PHE A 14 -9.15 1.17 12.81
N LEU A 15 -8.60 1.56 11.66
CA LEU A 15 -8.60 0.75 10.44
C LEU A 15 -7.84 -0.57 10.61
N ALA A 16 -6.66 -0.54 11.24
CA ALA A 16 -5.88 -1.74 11.54
C ALA A 16 -6.67 -2.73 12.41
N ARG A 17 -7.40 -2.24 13.43
CA ARG A 17 -8.28 -3.09 14.23
C ARG A 17 -9.38 -3.71 13.39
N LEU A 18 -10.06 -2.94 12.55
CA LEU A 18 -11.12 -3.47 11.67
C LEU A 18 -10.60 -4.56 10.73
N ARG A 19 -9.45 -4.36 10.08
CA ARG A 19 -8.85 -5.38 9.20
C ARG A 19 -8.44 -6.64 9.95
N ASN A 20 -7.98 -6.51 11.20
CA ASN A 20 -7.71 -7.69 12.02
C ASN A 20 -8.98 -8.42 12.46
N LEU A 21 -10.14 -7.74 12.59
CA LEU A 21 -11.40 -8.41 12.88
C LEU A 21 -11.80 -9.36 11.74
N THR A 22 -11.57 -8.97 10.48
CA THR A 22 -11.92 -9.81 9.32
C THR A 22 -11.07 -11.07 9.23
N LEU A 23 -9.91 -11.13 9.90
CA LEU A 23 -9.04 -12.30 9.95
C LEU A 23 -9.43 -13.31 11.03
N ARG A 24 -10.40 -13.00 11.90
CA ARG A 24 -10.80 -13.91 12.99
C ARG A 24 -11.39 -15.22 12.47
N ASP A 25 -12.20 -15.16 11.42
CA ASP A 25 -12.79 -16.35 10.82
C ASP A 25 -11.73 -17.23 10.15
N LEU A 26 -10.71 -16.61 9.52
CA LEU A 26 -9.57 -17.34 8.98
C LEU A 26 -8.87 -18.16 10.08
N TRP A 27 -8.62 -17.56 11.25
CA TRP A 27 -8.00 -18.27 12.37
C TRP A 27 -8.88 -19.39 12.93
N ARG A 28 -10.17 -19.10 13.16
CA ARG A 28 -11.13 -20.08 13.67
C ARG A 28 -11.25 -21.29 12.74
N LEU A 29 -11.42 -21.06 11.44
CA LEU A 29 -11.54 -22.14 10.44
C LEU A 29 -10.25 -22.96 10.36
N THR A 30 -9.09 -22.31 10.48
CA THR A 30 -7.80 -23.03 10.52
C THR A 30 -7.68 -23.92 11.76
N ASP A 31 -8.13 -23.44 12.93
CA ASP A 31 -8.17 -24.24 14.16
C ASP A 31 -9.16 -25.43 14.06
N GLU A 32 -10.19 -25.29 13.20
CA GLU A 32 -11.15 -26.36 12.85
C GLU A 32 -10.60 -27.36 11.81
N GLY A 33 -9.40 -27.11 11.27
CA GLY A 33 -8.72 -28.01 10.33
C GLY A 33 -8.80 -27.61 8.87
N GLU A 34 -9.41 -26.45 8.55
CA GLU A 34 -9.41 -25.92 7.18
C GLU A 34 -8.02 -25.42 6.78
N VAL A 35 -7.69 -25.56 5.49
CA VAL A 35 -6.39 -25.16 4.94
C VAL A 35 -6.59 -24.04 3.94
N PHE A 36 -5.78 -23.00 4.07
CA PHE A 36 -5.80 -21.84 3.17
C PHE A 36 -4.39 -21.60 2.64
N ASP A 37 -4.28 -21.43 1.33
CA ASP A 37 -2.99 -21.12 0.68
C ASP A 37 -2.77 -19.60 0.58
N THR A 38 -3.85 -18.86 0.28
CA THR A 38 -3.81 -17.43 -0.04
C THR A 38 -4.95 -16.69 0.64
N VAL A 39 -4.67 -15.49 1.16
CA VAL A 39 -5.67 -14.52 1.61
C VAL A 39 -5.81 -13.44 0.55
N LEU A 40 -7.04 -13.28 0.04
CA LEU A 40 -7.40 -12.22 -0.91
C LEU A 40 -8.18 -11.12 -0.16
N PHE A 41 -7.61 -9.92 -0.11
CA PHE A 41 -8.27 -8.75 0.44
C PHE A 41 -8.93 -7.95 -0.68
N LEU A 42 -10.21 -7.62 -0.49
CA LEU A 42 -11.03 -6.88 -1.44
C LEU A 42 -11.53 -5.59 -0.79
N ASN A 43 -11.28 -4.46 -1.43
CA ASN A 43 -12.01 -3.21 -1.15
C ASN A 43 -13.39 -3.22 -1.86
N ASP A 44 -14.08 -2.10 -1.78
CA ASP A 44 -15.33 -1.75 -2.46
C ASP A 44 -15.12 -1.40 -3.94
N VAL A 45 -14.51 -2.33 -4.69
CA VAL A 45 -14.17 -2.15 -6.11
C VAL A 45 -14.93 -3.12 -7.01
N VAL A 46 -15.12 -2.71 -8.26
CA VAL A 46 -15.56 -3.56 -9.38
C VAL A 46 -14.37 -4.32 -9.92
N PHE A 47 -14.53 -5.63 -10.07
CA PHE A 47 -13.52 -6.56 -10.59
C PHE A 47 -14.20 -7.76 -11.27
N THR A 48 -13.42 -8.53 -12.03
CA THR A 48 -13.83 -9.79 -12.67
C THR A 48 -13.07 -10.98 -12.08
N ALA A 49 -13.52 -12.20 -12.39
CA ALA A 49 -12.78 -13.40 -11.99
C ALA A 49 -11.40 -13.45 -12.66
N GLU A 50 -11.31 -13.00 -13.91
CA GLU A 50 -10.07 -12.88 -14.67
C GLU A 50 -9.08 -11.93 -14.01
N ASP A 51 -9.55 -10.80 -13.45
CA ASP A 51 -8.71 -9.88 -12.67
C ASP A 51 -8.07 -10.58 -11.46
N VAL A 52 -8.86 -11.37 -10.73
CA VAL A 52 -8.38 -12.11 -9.56
C VAL A 52 -7.39 -13.21 -9.97
N LEU A 53 -7.69 -13.97 -11.02
CA LEU A 53 -6.78 -15.00 -11.52
C LEU A 53 -5.46 -14.41 -12.01
N ALA A 54 -5.49 -13.30 -12.74
CA ALA A 54 -4.30 -12.60 -13.18
C ALA A 54 -3.51 -12.00 -12.00
N LEU A 55 -4.18 -11.57 -10.93
CA LEU A 55 -3.52 -11.12 -9.71
C LEU A 55 -2.80 -12.27 -9.01
N LEU A 56 -3.46 -13.42 -8.88
CA LEU A 56 -2.87 -14.62 -8.28
C LEU A 56 -1.68 -15.19 -9.09
N ASP A 57 -1.67 -14.98 -10.41
CA ASP A 57 -0.58 -15.39 -11.29
C ASP A 57 0.58 -14.37 -11.38
N THR A 58 0.50 -13.26 -10.63
CA THR A 58 1.56 -12.23 -10.61
C THR A 58 2.92 -12.87 -10.29
N ASN A 59 3.96 -12.56 -11.07
CA ASN A 59 5.30 -13.13 -10.92
C ASN A 59 5.31 -14.68 -10.88
N GLY A 60 4.41 -15.32 -11.64
CA GLY A 60 4.25 -16.78 -11.65
C GLY A 60 3.77 -17.36 -10.32
N GLY A 61 3.02 -16.58 -9.54
CA GLY A 61 2.51 -16.97 -8.22
C GLY A 61 3.54 -16.87 -7.09
N LEU A 62 4.74 -16.34 -7.33
CA LEU A 62 5.80 -16.24 -6.33
C LEU A 62 5.93 -14.81 -5.81
N TYR A 63 5.26 -14.52 -4.70
CA TYR A 63 5.28 -13.19 -4.07
C TYR A 63 4.98 -13.25 -2.57
N ALA A 64 5.41 -12.22 -1.84
CA ALA A 64 4.93 -11.97 -0.48
C ALA A 64 3.58 -11.24 -0.49
N ALA A 65 3.39 -10.36 -1.48
CA ALA A 65 2.12 -9.73 -1.78
C ALA A 65 2.06 -9.30 -3.27
N ALA A 66 0.88 -9.42 -3.86
CA ALA A 66 0.57 -8.90 -5.19
C ALA A 66 -0.65 -7.98 -5.10
N CYS A 67 -0.58 -6.77 -5.67
CA CYS A 67 -1.68 -5.81 -5.66
C CYS A 67 -2.10 -5.37 -7.06
N SER A 68 -3.39 -5.03 -7.22
CA SER A 68 -3.92 -4.38 -8.41
C SER A 68 -3.59 -2.89 -8.48
N LEU A 69 -4.06 -2.20 -9.52
CA LEU A 69 -4.20 -0.73 -9.56
C LEU A 69 -5.68 -0.36 -9.43
N ASP A 70 -5.98 0.69 -8.67
CA ASP A 70 -7.34 1.17 -8.45
C ASP A 70 -7.59 2.56 -9.03
N PHE A 71 -8.80 2.76 -9.52
CA PHE A 71 -9.24 4.03 -10.11
C PHE A 71 -10.59 4.44 -9.54
N SER A 72 -10.67 5.69 -9.06
CA SER A 72 -11.94 6.34 -8.73
C SER A 72 -12.20 7.46 -9.74
N GLU A 73 -11.22 8.33 -9.97
CA GLU A 73 -11.29 9.37 -11.01
C GLU A 73 -10.15 9.19 -12.02
N PRO A 74 -10.29 8.26 -12.99
CA PRO A 74 -9.26 8.06 -14.00
C PRO A 74 -8.97 9.35 -14.80
N PRO A 75 -7.71 9.59 -15.23
CA PRO A 75 -6.59 8.65 -15.32
C PRO A 75 -5.73 8.52 -14.06
N SER A 76 -6.10 9.18 -12.97
CA SER A 76 -5.34 9.15 -11.72
C SER A 76 -5.65 7.88 -10.95
N TYR A 77 -4.61 7.18 -10.49
CA TYR A 77 -4.80 6.07 -9.57
C TYR A 77 -5.10 6.59 -8.14
N TYR A 78 -5.88 5.82 -7.37
CA TYR A 78 -6.48 6.29 -6.13
C TYR A 78 -5.57 6.12 -4.89
N ASP A 79 -5.11 4.90 -4.60
CA ASP A 79 -4.43 4.56 -3.33
C ASP A 79 -2.97 5.05 -3.26
N THR A 80 -2.79 6.36 -3.15
CA THR A 80 -1.48 7.02 -3.09
C THR A 80 -0.74 6.85 -1.77
N PHE A 81 -1.45 6.58 -0.67
CA PHE A 81 -0.86 6.49 0.66
C PHE A 81 -0.15 5.15 0.89
N ALA A 82 -0.71 4.05 0.38
CA ALA A 82 -0.16 2.71 0.55
C ALA A 82 0.94 2.39 -0.47
N LEU A 83 0.88 2.95 -1.69
CA LEU A 83 1.83 2.63 -2.75
C LEU A 83 3.20 3.30 -2.50
N ARG A 84 4.23 2.48 -2.33
CA ARG A 84 5.64 2.91 -2.24
C ARG A 84 6.45 2.17 -3.27
N ASP A 85 7.22 2.91 -4.07
CA ASP A 85 8.04 2.31 -5.11
C ASP A 85 9.15 1.41 -4.54
N SER A 86 9.92 0.75 -5.40
CA SER A 86 10.97 -0.19 -4.96
C SER A 86 12.05 0.44 -4.06
N ALA A 87 12.18 1.77 -4.07
CA ALA A 87 13.10 2.52 -3.21
C ALA A 87 12.41 3.08 -1.94
N GLY A 88 11.15 2.70 -1.67
CA GLY A 88 10.38 3.17 -0.52
C GLY A 88 9.75 4.55 -0.72
N GLN A 89 9.85 5.12 -1.92
CA GLN A 89 9.42 6.49 -2.16
C GLN A 89 7.93 6.52 -2.53
N ALA A 90 7.26 7.63 -2.19
CA ALA A 90 5.93 7.89 -2.73
C ALA A 90 5.97 7.95 -4.26
N HIS A 91 4.80 7.83 -4.89
CA HIS A 91 4.67 8.04 -6.33
C HIS A 91 5.22 9.40 -6.77
N LEU A 92 5.81 9.44 -7.96
CA LEU A 92 6.25 10.67 -8.63
C LEU A 92 5.07 11.46 -9.20
N MET A 93 4.06 10.75 -9.69
CA MET A 93 2.84 11.29 -10.30
C MET A 93 1.71 10.26 -10.25
N GLN A 94 0.46 10.70 -10.27
CA GLN A 94 -0.71 9.81 -10.22
C GLN A 94 -1.13 9.25 -11.57
N THR A 95 -0.43 9.59 -12.66
CA THR A 95 -0.67 9.02 -13.98
C THR A 95 0.54 8.22 -14.43
N TRP A 96 0.34 7.31 -15.39
CA TRP A 96 1.40 6.46 -15.91
C TRP A 96 2.62 7.32 -16.34
N PRO A 97 3.86 6.95 -15.93
CA PRO A 97 4.32 5.67 -15.37
C PRO A 97 4.48 5.63 -13.84
N TYR A 98 3.87 6.56 -13.10
CA TYR A 98 3.76 6.63 -11.63
C TYR A 98 5.05 6.81 -10.81
N PHE A 99 6.11 6.05 -11.09
CA PHE A 99 7.20 5.83 -10.15
C PHE A 99 8.42 6.73 -10.34
N ARG A 100 9.10 7.01 -9.21
CA ARG A 100 10.38 7.71 -9.18
C ARG A 100 11.55 6.72 -9.35
N SER A 101 11.53 5.60 -8.63
CA SER A 101 12.58 4.58 -8.66
C SER A 101 12.83 4.04 -10.08
N ALA A 102 14.09 3.72 -10.36
CA ALA A 102 14.46 3.20 -11.68
C ALA A 102 13.85 1.82 -11.96
N ALA A 103 13.86 0.91 -10.97
CA ALA A 103 13.38 -0.46 -11.12
C ALA A 103 11.87 -0.51 -11.35
N SER A 104 11.06 0.11 -10.48
CA SER A 104 9.60 0.13 -10.63
C SER A 104 9.18 0.81 -11.94
N ARG A 105 9.83 1.93 -12.28
CA ARG A 105 9.56 2.66 -13.53
C ARG A 105 9.91 1.83 -14.76
N ALA A 106 11.05 1.15 -14.78
CA ALA A 106 11.46 0.33 -15.92
C ALA A 106 10.48 -0.83 -16.13
N ALA A 107 10.11 -1.55 -15.07
CA ALA A 107 9.13 -2.63 -15.14
C ALA A 107 7.74 -2.13 -15.60
N MET A 108 7.26 -1.01 -15.05
CA MET A 108 6.00 -0.38 -15.47
C MET A 108 6.03 0.06 -16.94
N MET A 109 7.16 0.59 -17.41
CA MET A 109 7.34 0.98 -18.82
C MET A 109 7.45 -0.22 -19.76
N ALA A 110 7.94 -1.36 -19.28
CA ALA A 110 8.03 -2.61 -20.02
C ALA A 110 6.72 -3.40 -20.02
N TYR A 111 5.67 -2.91 -19.34
CA TYR A 111 4.40 -3.62 -19.18
C TYR A 111 4.56 -5.02 -18.55
N ALA A 112 5.51 -5.13 -17.62
CA ALA A 112 5.68 -6.34 -16.81
C ALA A 112 4.41 -6.60 -16.00
N ASP A 113 4.05 -7.86 -15.79
CA ASP A 113 3.01 -8.27 -14.83
C ASP A 113 3.42 -8.07 -13.39
N ALA A 114 4.72 -7.99 -13.11
CA ALA A 114 5.26 -7.80 -11.77
C ALA A 114 6.15 -6.55 -11.71
N VAL A 115 5.61 -5.45 -11.19
CA VAL A 115 6.37 -4.22 -10.94
C VAL A 115 6.84 -4.21 -9.48
N PRO A 116 8.16 -4.21 -9.20
CA PRO A 116 8.67 -4.27 -7.84
C PRO A 116 8.30 -3.01 -7.08
N VAL A 117 7.77 -3.16 -5.87
CA VAL A 117 7.39 -2.07 -4.96
C VAL A 117 7.77 -2.45 -3.52
N ARG A 118 7.81 -1.47 -2.61
CA ARG A 118 7.95 -1.76 -1.17
C ARG A 118 6.60 -2.06 -0.52
N SER A 119 5.53 -1.48 -1.04
CA SER A 119 4.17 -1.70 -0.58
C SER A 119 3.16 -1.27 -1.62
N CYS A 120 1.97 -1.87 -1.58
CA CYS A 120 0.80 -1.51 -2.38
C CYS A 120 -0.50 -1.97 -1.69
N TRP A 121 -1.64 -1.43 -2.10
CA TRP A 121 -2.95 -1.94 -1.66
C TRP A 121 -3.95 -1.90 -2.81
N ASN A 122 -4.29 -0.69 -3.26
CA ASN A 122 -4.81 -0.39 -4.59
C ASN A 122 -5.98 -1.29 -5.04
N GLY A 123 -6.98 -1.43 -4.16
CA GLY A 123 -8.24 -2.12 -4.43
C GLY A 123 -8.25 -3.60 -4.04
N ILE A 124 -7.35 -4.42 -4.60
CA ILE A 124 -7.26 -5.86 -4.35
C ILE A 124 -5.82 -6.26 -4.06
N VAL A 125 -5.63 -7.06 -3.01
CA VAL A 125 -4.31 -7.59 -2.62
C VAL A 125 -4.40 -9.09 -2.33
N ALA A 126 -3.47 -9.86 -2.91
CA ALA A 126 -3.27 -11.26 -2.60
C ALA A 126 -1.99 -11.44 -1.78
N MET A 127 -2.05 -12.24 -0.72
CA MET A 127 -0.91 -12.60 0.13
C MET A 127 -0.96 -14.09 0.48
N PRO A 128 0.18 -14.80 0.57
CA PRO A 128 0.19 -16.14 1.15
C PRO A 128 -0.45 -16.15 2.55
N ALA A 129 -1.24 -17.17 2.86
CA ALA A 129 -1.96 -17.25 4.13
C ALA A 129 -1.03 -17.58 5.32
N ALA A 130 0.06 -18.31 5.07
CA ALA A 130 0.92 -18.84 6.12
C ALA A 130 1.38 -17.80 7.18
N PRO A 131 1.81 -16.57 6.83
CA PRO A 131 2.13 -15.54 7.82
C PRO A 131 0.96 -15.16 8.73
N PHE A 132 -0.27 -15.14 8.23
CA PHE A 132 -1.49 -14.84 9.01
C PHE A 132 -1.94 -15.99 9.89
N LEU A 133 -1.54 -17.23 9.55
CA LEU A 133 -1.89 -18.46 10.26
C LEU A 133 -0.86 -18.87 11.30
N ALA A 134 0.29 -18.19 11.40
CA ALA A 134 1.28 -18.47 12.43
C ALA A 134 0.66 -18.42 13.84
N SER A 135 1.16 -19.27 14.73
CA SER A 135 0.65 -19.38 16.10
C SER A 135 0.72 -18.04 16.83
N GLU A 136 -0.36 -17.68 17.52
CA GLU A 136 -0.39 -16.47 18.35
C GLU A 136 0.67 -16.53 19.46
N ALA A 137 0.89 -17.71 20.05
CA ALA A 137 1.88 -17.92 21.10
C ALA A 137 3.31 -17.65 20.64
N SER A 138 3.60 -17.78 19.34
CA SER A 138 4.95 -17.48 18.83
C SER A 138 5.21 -15.98 18.67
N GLY A 139 4.17 -15.14 18.77
CA GLY A 139 4.27 -13.69 18.52
C GLY A 139 4.64 -13.33 17.07
N ARG A 140 4.54 -14.27 16.13
CA ARG A 140 4.93 -14.10 14.71
C ARG A 140 3.74 -13.99 13.76
N ARG A 141 2.52 -14.03 14.28
CA ARG A 141 1.32 -13.91 13.47
C ARG A 141 1.26 -12.52 12.84
N LEU A 142 1.23 -12.48 11.51
CA LEU A 142 1.08 -11.25 10.76
C LEU A 142 -0.28 -10.62 11.07
N ARG A 143 -0.28 -9.34 11.43
CA ARG A 143 -1.47 -8.56 11.78
C ARG A 143 -1.30 -7.14 11.28
N PHE A 144 -2.41 -6.49 10.94
CA PHE A 144 -2.40 -5.06 10.66
C PHE A 144 -2.07 -4.29 11.94
N ARG A 145 -1.23 -3.27 11.83
CA ARG A 145 -0.89 -2.39 12.96
C ARG A 145 -0.87 -0.93 12.50
N ALA A 146 -0.91 -0.04 13.48
CA ALA A 146 -0.52 1.35 13.32
C ALA A 146 0.84 1.57 13.97
N VAL A 147 1.43 2.74 13.73
CA VAL A 147 2.61 3.17 14.50
C VAL A 147 2.25 3.45 15.95
N ALA A 148 3.26 3.36 16.82
CA ALA A 148 3.12 3.67 18.25
C ALA A 148 2.48 5.05 18.48
N ASP A 149 1.61 5.14 19.49
CA ASP A 149 0.93 6.40 19.84
C ASP A 149 1.94 7.51 20.14
N SER A 150 3.04 7.21 20.83
CA SER A 150 4.12 8.17 21.07
C SER A 150 4.79 8.66 19.78
N LEU A 151 5.04 7.77 18.80
CA LEU A 151 5.61 8.19 17.52
C LEU A 151 4.66 9.13 16.76
N ALA A 152 3.36 8.82 16.77
CA ALA A 152 2.37 9.65 16.10
C ALA A 152 2.10 10.98 16.79
N GLU A 153 1.95 10.98 18.11
CA GLU A 153 1.57 12.16 18.86
C GLU A 153 2.78 13.07 19.16
N GLU A 154 3.93 12.49 19.56
CA GLU A 154 5.12 13.26 19.94
C GLU A 154 5.89 13.75 18.70
N LYS A 155 5.91 12.97 17.61
CA LYS A 155 6.67 13.30 16.39
C LYS A 155 5.81 13.64 15.19
N HIS A 156 4.47 13.62 15.30
CA HIS A 156 3.58 13.96 14.20
C HIS A 156 3.89 13.13 12.94
N LEU A 157 3.98 11.81 13.14
CA LEU A 157 4.23 10.83 12.08
C LEU A 157 3.12 9.79 12.06
N GLU A 158 2.51 9.56 10.91
CA GLU A 158 1.50 8.52 10.75
C GLU A 158 1.92 7.55 9.64
N GLY A 159 1.57 6.27 9.78
CA GLY A 159 1.92 5.24 8.82
C GLY A 159 0.68 4.48 8.36
N SER A 160 0.55 4.22 7.06
CA SER A 160 -0.58 3.43 6.54
C SER A 160 -0.47 1.98 7.02
N GLU A 161 -1.53 1.42 7.58
CA GLU A 161 -1.59 0.00 7.95
C GLU A 161 -1.47 -0.91 6.72
N CYS A 162 -1.96 -0.45 5.57
CA CYS A 162 -1.83 -1.13 4.28
C CYS A 162 -0.39 -1.12 3.74
N CYS A 163 0.46 -0.20 4.21
CA CYS A 163 1.89 -0.21 3.91
C CYS A 163 2.66 -1.05 4.93
N LEU A 164 2.39 -0.85 6.23
CA LEU A 164 3.11 -1.50 7.34
C LEU A 164 2.96 -3.03 7.31
N ILE A 165 1.83 -3.55 6.84
CA ILE A 165 1.62 -5.00 6.70
C ILE A 165 2.70 -5.68 5.83
N HIS A 166 3.22 -4.98 4.82
CA HIS A 166 4.29 -5.49 3.95
C HIS A 166 5.64 -5.48 4.63
N VAL A 167 5.89 -4.48 5.47
CA VAL A 167 7.13 -4.37 6.26
C VAL A 167 7.19 -5.50 7.29
N ASP A 168 6.06 -5.83 7.88
CA ASP A 168 5.98 -6.86 8.93
C ASP A 168 5.85 -8.28 8.34
N ASN A 169 5.53 -8.43 7.06
CA ASN A 169 5.41 -9.72 6.40
C ASN A 169 6.80 -10.37 6.25
N PRO A 170 7.06 -11.52 6.90
CA PRO A 170 8.36 -12.17 6.88
C PRO A 170 8.77 -12.67 5.49
N LEU A 171 7.82 -12.81 4.56
CA LEU A 171 8.10 -13.24 3.19
C LEU A 171 8.60 -12.10 2.30
N THR A 172 8.40 -10.84 2.69
CA THR A 172 8.71 -9.67 1.85
C THR A 172 10.17 -9.60 1.43
N GLU A 173 11.10 -9.96 2.32
CA GLU A 173 12.53 -9.93 2.00
C GLU A 173 12.91 -10.92 0.89
N HIS A 174 12.25 -12.08 0.83
CA HIS A 174 12.62 -13.17 -0.06
C HIS A 174 11.77 -13.27 -1.32
N LEU A 175 10.48 -12.93 -1.24
CA LEU A 175 9.52 -13.06 -2.35
C LEU A 175 9.10 -11.71 -2.94
N GLY A 176 9.34 -10.61 -2.23
CA GLY A 176 9.04 -9.25 -2.70
C GLY A 176 7.54 -8.91 -2.74
N VAL A 177 7.27 -7.62 -2.97
CA VAL A 177 5.93 -7.08 -3.18
C VAL A 177 5.83 -6.57 -4.61
N TRP A 178 4.75 -6.92 -5.29
CA TRP A 178 4.58 -6.66 -6.71
C TRP A 178 3.25 -5.96 -6.99
N LEU A 179 3.32 -4.86 -7.73
CA LEU A 179 2.14 -4.25 -8.33
C LEU A 179 1.93 -4.88 -9.71
N ASN A 180 0.72 -5.37 -9.99
CA ASN A 180 0.37 -5.93 -11.28
C ASN A 180 -0.42 -4.91 -12.13
N PRO A 181 0.21 -4.26 -13.13
CA PRO A 181 -0.47 -3.26 -13.96
C PRO A 181 -1.49 -3.86 -14.92
N ARG A 182 -1.55 -5.19 -15.07
CA ARG A 182 -2.56 -5.88 -15.87
C ARG A 182 -3.90 -5.96 -15.15
N VAL A 183 -3.89 -5.95 -13.81
CA VAL A 183 -5.08 -5.99 -12.96
C VAL A 183 -5.45 -4.57 -12.55
N ARG A 184 -6.53 -4.05 -13.14
CA ARG A 184 -6.99 -2.67 -12.92
C ARG A 184 -8.44 -2.69 -12.48
N VAL A 185 -8.72 -2.19 -11.28
CA VAL A 185 -10.04 -2.20 -10.67
C VAL A 185 -10.59 -0.78 -10.52
N GLY A 186 -11.91 -0.64 -10.44
CA GLY A 186 -12.56 0.67 -10.37
C GLY A 186 -13.53 0.75 -9.21
N TYR A 187 -13.64 1.89 -8.54
CA TYR A 187 -14.64 2.12 -7.49
C TYR A 187 -16.08 2.20 -8.02
N ASP A 188 -16.22 2.39 -9.32
CA ASP A 188 -17.49 2.29 -10.04
C ASP A 188 -17.28 1.65 -11.42
N GLY A 189 -18.38 1.35 -12.10
CA GLY A 189 -18.36 0.69 -13.40
C GLY A 189 -17.77 1.55 -14.52
N ASP A 190 -17.84 2.88 -14.43
CA ASP A 190 -17.25 3.78 -15.43
C ASP A 190 -15.73 3.83 -15.27
N ALA A 191 -15.23 3.97 -14.04
CA ALA A 191 -13.81 3.89 -13.73
C ALA A 191 -13.21 2.55 -14.15
N TYR A 192 -13.91 1.44 -13.87
CA TYR A 192 -13.49 0.11 -14.28
C TYR A 192 -13.42 -0.03 -15.81
N ARG A 193 -14.45 0.40 -16.54
CA ARG A 193 -14.47 0.34 -18.01
C ARG A 193 -13.41 1.23 -18.64
N TRP A 194 -13.14 2.39 -18.05
CA TRP A 194 -12.07 3.26 -18.53
C TRP A 194 -10.71 2.58 -18.39
N ALA A 195 -10.46 1.94 -17.25
CA ALA A 195 -9.20 1.25 -17.00
C ALA A 195 -9.09 -0.06 -17.80
N ASN A 196 -10.20 -0.66 -18.20
CA ASN A 196 -10.26 -1.91 -18.96
C ASN A 196 -10.99 -1.72 -20.30
N PRO A 197 -10.43 -0.98 -21.26
CA PRO A 197 -11.04 -0.80 -22.55
C PRO A 197 -11.11 -2.15 -23.29
N THR A 198 -12.24 -2.41 -23.97
CA THR A 198 -12.43 -3.63 -24.77
C THR A 198 -11.54 -3.68 -26.01
N GLU A 199 -11.15 -2.51 -26.52
CA GLU A 199 -10.26 -2.36 -27.66
C GLU A 199 -9.16 -1.34 -27.36
N GLY A 200 -7.92 -1.66 -27.74
CA GLY A 200 -6.77 -0.79 -27.55
C GLY A 200 -6.14 -0.87 -26.16
N SER A 201 -5.27 0.09 -25.86
CA SER A 201 -4.52 0.18 -24.60
C SER A 201 -5.17 1.18 -23.65
N TRP A 202 -5.25 0.85 -22.35
CA TRP A 202 -5.73 1.75 -21.31
C TRP A 202 -4.84 3.00 -21.13
N VAL A 203 -3.57 2.92 -21.57
CA VAL A 203 -2.69 4.09 -21.73
C VAL A 203 -2.59 4.46 -23.19
N SER A 204 -3.02 5.66 -23.55
CA SER A 204 -2.90 6.17 -24.92
C SER A 204 -1.45 6.43 -25.33
N VAL A 205 -1.13 6.33 -26.62
CA VAL A 205 0.22 6.63 -27.16
C VAL A 205 0.67 8.05 -26.79
N TRP A 206 -0.26 9.01 -26.85
CA TRP A 206 0.00 10.38 -26.42
C TRP A 206 0.40 10.44 -24.94
N ARG A 207 -0.34 9.74 -24.06
CA ARG A 207 0.00 9.65 -22.63
C ARG A 207 1.36 8.99 -22.41
N VAL A 208 1.74 7.99 -23.20
CA VAL A 208 3.07 7.38 -23.13
C VAL A 208 4.17 8.40 -23.43
N ILE A 209 4.00 9.22 -24.47
CA ILE A 209 5.00 10.24 -24.86
C ILE A 209 5.08 11.34 -23.80
N VAL A 210 3.94 11.93 -23.44
CA VAL A 210 3.88 13.03 -22.45
C VAL A 210 4.33 12.56 -21.08
N GLY A 211 3.86 11.39 -20.61
CA GLY A 211 4.22 10.84 -19.31
C GLY A 211 5.72 10.55 -19.17
N LYS A 212 6.39 10.11 -20.26
CA LYS A 212 7.86 9.96 -20.27
C LYS A 212 8.58 11.30 -20.07
N TRP A 213 8.15 12.34 -20.79
CA TRP A 213 8.73 13.69 -20.69
C TRP A 213 8.43 14.34 -19.34
N GLU A 214 7.18 14.32 -18.91
CA GLU A 214 6.73 14.87 -17.63
C GLU A 214 7.42 14.17 -16.46
N GLY A 215 7.49 12.84 -16.48
CA GLY A 215 8.22 12.09 -15.47
C GLY A 215 9.71 12.44 -15.44
N ARG A 216 10.35 12.66 -16.60
CA ARG A 216 11.74 13.13 -16.66
C ARG A 216 11.89 14.51 -16.03
N LEU A 217 11.03 15.45 -16.39
CA LEU A 217 11.07 16.81 -15.86
C LEU A 217 10.82 16.83 -14.34
N ARG A 218 9.80 16.12 -13.85
CA ARG A 218 9.48 16.03 -12.41
C ARG A 218 10.63 15.44 -11.61
N ARG A 219 11.34 14.43 -12.11
CA ARG A 219 12.52 13.88 -11.42
C ARG A 219 13.68 14.87 -11.34
N LEU A 220 13.84 15.74 -12.33
CA LEU A 220 14.88 16.76 -12.34
C LEU A 220 14.53 17.94 -11.43
N LEU A 221 13.25 18.33 -11.39
CA LEU A 221 12.79 19.52 -10.66
C LEU A 221 12.34 19.23 -9.23
N THR A 222 12.04 17.98 -8.88
CA THR A 222 11.51 17.61 -7.56
C THR A 222 12.35 16.51 -6.91
N SER A 223 12.54 16.64 -5.60
CA SER A 223 13.20 15.65 -4.75
C SER A 223 12.37 15.43 -3.49
N ASP A 224 12.19 14.17 -3.11
CA ASP A 224 11.55 13.80 -1.85
C ASP A 224 12.55 13.72 -0.68
N GLY A 225 13.84 13.98 -0.94
CA GLY A 225 14.92 13.83 0.04
C GLY A 225 14.74 14.67 1.31
N VAL A 226 14.19 15.89 1.20
CA VAL A 226 13.91 16.72 2.38
C VAL A 226 12.79 16.11 3.23
N LYS A 227 11.70 15.66 2.59
CA LYS A 227 10.56 15.03 3.29
C LYS A 227 11.01 13.74 3.97
N GLU A 228 11.72 12.89 3.25
CA GLU A 228 12.29 11.65 3.79
C GLU A 228 13.27 11.92 4.93
N TRP A 229 14.11 12.94 4.81
CA TRP A 229 15.05 13.32 5.87
C TRP A 229 14.31 13.77 7.13
N VAL A 230 13.25 14.58 7.01
CA VAL A 230 12.43 15.01 8.16
C VAL A 230 11.84 13.81 8.88
N VAL A 231 11.24 12.87 8.13
CA VAL A 231 10.65 11.65 8.69
C VAL A 231 11.73 10.81 9.39
N ARG A 232 12.83 10.48 8.70
CA ARG A 232 13.94 9.69 9.27
C ARG A 232 14.53 10.34 10.52
N LYS A 233 14.74 11.66 10.51
CA LYS A 233 15.25 12.41 11.65
C LYS A 233 14.34 12.26 12.87
N ARG A 234 13.03 12.45 12.68
CA ARG A 234 12.04 12.36 13.75
C ARG A 234 11.90 10.96 14.33
N VAL A 235 11.92 9.92 13.48
CA VAL A 235 11.96 8.52 13.94
C VAL A 235 13.20 8.30 14.81
N ARG A 236 14.37 8.73 14.33
CA ARG A 236 15.63 8.53 15.05
C ARG A 236 15.67 9.25 16.40
N GLU A 237 15.14 10.47 16.47
CA GLU A 237 14.97 11.19 17.74
C GLU A 237 14.06 10.42 18.70
N TRP A 238 12.94 9.90 18.22
CA TRP A 238 12.00 9.12 19.02
C TRP A 238 12.57 7.78 19.52
N GLU A 239 13.37 7.10 18.69
CA GLU A 239 14.05 5.85 19.07
C GLU A 239 15.10 6.08 20.18
N VAL A 240 15.78 7.23 20.15
CA VAL A 240 16.78 7.59 21.19
C VAL A 240 16.10 8.02 22.50
N GLU A 241 14.90 8.62 22.43
CA GLU A 241 14.18 9.13 23.60
C GLU A 241 13.57 8.04 24.50
N GLY A 242 13.46 6.79 24.04
CA GLY A 242 12.88 5.72 24.85
C GLY A 242 13.50 4.35 24.60
N GLU A 243 13.76 3.64 25.70
CA GLU A 243 14.34 2.31 25.66
C GLU A 243 13.43 1.31 24.92
N GLY A 244 14.01 0.54 23.99
CA GLY A 244 13.29 -0.46 23.21
C GLY A 244 12.38 0.09 22.09
N ARG A 245 12.33 1.42 21.87
CA ARG A 245 11.58 2.02 20.77
C ARG A 245 12.28 1.73 19.44
N SER A 246 11.56 1.17 18.47
CA SER A 246 12.02 1.04 17.09
C SER A 246 10.85 0.97 16.11
N GLU A 247 10.98 1.62 14.94
CA GLU A 247 10.01 1.52 13.85
C GLU A 247 10.70 1.12 12.55
N LYS A 248 10.40 -0.07 12.05
CA LYS A 248 10.98 -0.62 10.82
C LYS A 248 10.37 -0.01 9.56
N GLY A 249 9.11 0.40 9.62
CA GLY A 249 8.30 0.84 8.48
C GLY A 249 8.48 2.31 8.12
N VAL A 250 9.71 2.83 8.16
CA VAL A 250 10.00 4.26 7.93
C VAL A 250 9.49 4.74 6.56
N ASP A 251 9.56 3.89 5.54
CA ASP A 251 9.08 4.18 4.17
C ASP A 251 7.55 4.36 4.09
N CYS A 252 6.81 3.83 5.08
CA CYS A 252 5.37 3.96 5.19
C CYS A 252 4.92 5.25 5.88
N LEU A 253 5.85 5.98 6.49
CA LEU A 253 5.53 7.11 7.35
C LEU A 253 5.40 8.40 6.54
N ILE A 254 4.43 9.22 6.95
CA ILE A 254 4.23 10.58 6.45
C ILE A 254 4.27 11.57 7.61
N ASN A 255 4.72 12.78 7.32
CA ASN A 255 4.75 13.89 8.27
C ASN A 255 3.38 14.56 8.35
N GLU A 256 2.42 13.86 8.96
CA GLU A 256 1.02 14.26 9.06
C GLU A 256 0.29 13.42 10.12
N GLY A 257 -0.73 13.97 10.78
CA GLY A 257 -1.68 13.22 11.60
C GLY A 257 -3.00 12.92 10.88
N GLN A 258 -3.63 11.78 11.16
CA GLN A 258 -4.93 11.43 10.60
C GLN A 258 -5.93 11.03 11.69
N VAL A 259 -7.08 11.70 11.73
CA VAL A 259 -8.13 11.48 12.74
C VAL A 259 -9.49 11.26 12.11
N LEU A 260 -10.34 10.50 12.80
CA LEU A 260 -11.73 10.27 12.43
C LEU A 260 -12.58 11.48 12.81
N VAL A 261 -13.45 11.88 11.88
CA VAL A 261 -14.45 12.93 12.07
C VAL A 261 -15.83 12.40 11.66
N TYR A 262 -16.90 13.10 12.02
CA TYR A 262 -18.28 12.61 11.84
C TYR A 262 -18.64 12.23 10.38
N ASN A 263 -17.99 12.82 9.39
CA ASN A 263 -18.22 12.60 7.96
C ASN A 263 -17.04 11.88 7.26
N GLY A 264 -16.18 11.19 8.00
CA GLY A 264 -15.05 10.44 7.45
C GLY A 264 -13.77 10.65 8.25
N TRP A 265 -12.79 11.30 7.65
CA TRP A 265 -11.49 11.53 8.28
C TRP A 265 -10.89 12.87 7.86
N ALA A 266 -9.95 13.37 8.66
CA ALA A 266 -9.27 14.63 8.42
C ALA A 266 -7.78 14.51 8.72
N HIS A 267 -7.00 15.26 7.94
CA HIS A 267 -5.60 15.55 8.19
C HIS A 267 -5.48 16.60 9.31
N VAL A 268 -4.56 16.39 10.26
CA VAL A 268 -4.31 17.27 11.41
C VAL A 268 -2.83 17.38 11.69
#